data_AF-A0A166N1A0-F1
#
_entry.id   AF-A0A166N1A0-F1
#
_cell.length_a   1.000
_cell.length_b   1.000
_cell.length_c   1.000
_cell.angle_alpha   90.00
_cell.angle_beta   90.00
_cell.angle_gamma   90.00
#
_symmetry.space_group_name_H-M   'P 1'
#
loop_
_entity.id
_entity.type
_entity.pdbx_description
1 polymer ?
#
loop_
_entity_poly.entity_id
_entity_poly.type
_entity_poly.pdbx_seq_one_letter_code
_entity_poly.pdbx_strand_id
1 'polypeptide(L)'
;MPSTTSDIAAVEVNTHAETDSHSQPLLDYLPSHPDAHPEELLGDLAAHLSTLHTVDQIVHGDVRMENAVVSAAGVAQLRPSAKSVPATEPPRYLRSKDEQLPMTTATDVYSFGWLAYQVYTGIAPQDLARDAEQMRIIVAGGKPSRPTTPLHELSDAVWTILLQCWEISPAARPSMDEVANTFRG
;
A
#
# COMPACT_ATOMS: atom_id res chain seq x y z
N MET A 1 28.39 -4.37 40.14
CA MET A 1 27.17 -4.27 39.32
C MET A 1 26.50 -2.94 39.64
N PRO A 2 26.16 -2.18 38.61
CA PRO A 2 24.75 -1.89 38.43
C PRO A 2 24.30 -2.21 37.01
N SER A 3 23.08 -2.73 36.97
CA SER A 3 22.29 -3.11 35.82
C SER A 3 21.77 -1.84 35.14
N THR A 4 21.98 -1.71 33.83
CA THR A 4 21.24 -0.75 33.01
C THR A 4 20.41 -1.55 32.02
N THR A 5 19.18 -1.84 32.43
CA THR A 5 18.10 -2.20 31.52
C THR A 5 17.83 -0.94 30.69
N SER A 6 18.19 -0.99 29.41
CA SER A 6 17.81 0.05 28.45
C SER A 6 16.38 -0.22 28.04
N ASP A 7 15.43 0.45 28.70
CA ASP A 7 14.05 0.54 28.25
C ASP A 7 14.04 1.21 26.87
N ILE A 8 13.66 0.46 25.86
CA ILE A 8 13.32 1.00 24.55
C ILE A 8 11.94 1.62 24.72
N ALA A 9 11.91 2.94 24.90
CA ALA A 9 10.67 3.71 24.88
C ALA A 9 9.99 3.46 23.52
N ALA A 10 8.79 2.87 23.57
CA ALA A 10 7.90 2.86 22.44
C ALA A 10 7.64 4.31 22.03
N VAL A 11 7.96 4.64 20.78
CA VAL A 11 7.62 5.94 20.20
C VAL A 11 6.10 5.97 20.10
N GLU A 12 5.46 6.71 21.01
CA GLU A 12 4.06 7.09 20.89
C GLU A 12 3.95 8.01 19.66
N VAL A 13 3.67 7.42 18.51
CA VAL A 13 3.26 8.18 17.32
C VAL A 13 1.91 8.77 17.66
N ASN A 14 1.91 10.06 17.99
CA ASN A 14 0.70 10.81 18.29
C ASN A 14 -0.06 11.10 16.99
N THR A 15 -0.62 10.05 16.37
CA THR A 15 -1.46 10.16 15.18
C THR A 15 -2.77 10.83 15.58
N HIS A 16 -2.86 12.15 15.46
CA HIS A 16 -4.13 12.88 15.47
C HIS A 16 -4.88 12.68 14.14
N ALA A 17 -5.05 11.42 13.75
CA ALA A 17 -6.11 11.03 12.84
C ALA A 17 -7.26 10.56 13.74
N GLU A 18 -8.11 11.49 14.16
CA GLU A 18 -9.44 11.13 14.65
C GLU A 18 -10.04 10.20 13.61
N THR A 19 -10.13 8.92 13.95
CA THR A 19 -10.75 7.95 13.06
C THR A 19 -12.21 8.34 12.99
N ASP A 20 -12.63 8.95 11.87
CA ASP A 20 -14.03 9.26 11.62
C ASP A 20 -14.83 7.98 11.91
N SER A 21 -15.69 8.05 12.94
CA SER A 21 -16.48 6.92 13.43
C SER A 21 -17.44 6.39 12.36
N HIS A 22 -17.53 7.07 11.22
CA HIS A 22 -18.35 6.71 10.07
C HIS A 22 -17.54 6.21 8.85
N SER A 23 -16.24 5.98 8.99
CA SER A 23 -15.41 5.47 7.89
C SER A 23 -15.60 3.96 7.62
N GLN A 24 -15.79 3.60 6.36
CA GLN A 24 -16.05 2.22 5.92
C GLN A 24 -14.84 1.64 5.18
N PRO A 25 -14.44 0.37 5.39
CA PRO A 25 -13.37 -0.25 4.61
C PRO A 25 -13.69 -0.26 3.10
N LEU A 26 -12.67 -0.03 2.26
CA LEU A 26 -12.83 0.03 0.81
C LEU A 26 -13.42 -1.28 0.24
N LEU A 27 -13.07 -2.41 0.85
CA LEU A 27 -13.59 -3.74 0.51
C LEU A 27 -15.12 -3.84 0.62
N ASP A 28 -15.70 -3.13 1.59
CA ASP A 28 -17.15 -3.09 1.81
C ASP A 28 -17.79 -1.91 1.05
N TYR A 29 -17.05 -0.83 0.84
CA TYR A 29 -17.52 0.41 0.22
C TYR A 29 -17.83 0.23 -1.26
N LEU A 30 -16.90 -0.32 -2.05
CA LEU A 30 -17.07 -0.45 -3.50
C LEU A 30 -18.30 -1.28 -3.91
N PRO A 31 -18.61 -2.44 -3.29
CA PRO A 31 -19.82 -3.20 -3.62
C PRO A 31 -21.14 -2.46 -3.29
N SER A 32 -21.11 -1.52 -2.35
CA SER A 32 -22.29 -0.75 -1.92
C SER A 32 -22.46 0.59 -2.65
N HIS A 33 -21.45 1.02 -3.41
CA HIS A 33 -21.42 2.30 -4.13
C HIS A 33 -20.98 2.08 -5.58
N PRO A 34 -21.87 1.55 -6.45
CA PRO A 34 -21.53 1.22 -7.84
C PRO A 34 -21.22 2.45 -8.71
N ASP A 35 -21.59 3.63 -8.24
CA ASP A 35 -21.31 4.95 -8.81
C ASP A 35 -19.97 5.54 -8.35
N ALA A 36 -19.30 4.92 -7.37
CA ALA A 36 -17.99 5.37 -6.92
C ALA A 36 -16.95 5.24 -8.05
N HIS A 37 -16.05 6.23 -8.12
CA HIS A 37 -14.96 6.25 -9.09
C HIS A 37 -13.69 5.65 -8.44
N PRO A 38 -13.25 4.45 -8.85
CA PRO A 38 -12.08 3.80 -8.26
C PRO A 38 -10.80 4.63 -8.38
N GLU A 39 -10.67 5.40 -9.48
CA GLU A 39 -9.53 6.27 -9.70
C GLU A 39 -9.43 7.39 -8.67
N GLU A 40 -10.55 8.01 -8.30
CA GLU A 40 -10.59 9.04 -7.26
C GLU A 40 -10.16 8.47 -5.90
N LEU A 41 -10.72 7.31 -5.51
CA LEU A 41 -10.39 6.65 -4.25
C LEU A 41 -8.92 6.18 -4.20
N LEU A 42 -8.39 5.66 -5.30
CA LEU A 42 -6.98 5.27 -5.39
C LEU A 42 -6.05 6.49 -5.41
N GLY A 43 -6.47 7.58 -6.05
CA GLY A 43 -5.75 8.87 -6.03
C GLY A 43 -5.66 9.45 -4.62
N ASP A 44 -6.74 9.41 -3.86
CA ASP A 44 -6.77 9.83 -2.45
C ASP A 44 -5.83 8.99 -1.58
N LEU A 45 -5.87 7.66 -1.72
CA LEU A 45 -4.98 6.76 -0.99
C LEU A 45 -3.50 6.99 -1.36
N ALA A 46 -3.21 7.20 -2.64
CA ALA A 46 -1.86 7.50 -3.10
C ALA A 46 -1.35 8.83 -2.55
N ALA A 47 -2.20 9.86 -2.53
CA ALA A 47 -1.87 11.18 -1.97
C ALA A 47 -1.64 11.12 -0.46
N HIS A 48 -2.46 10.37 0.28
CA HIS A 48 -2.25 10.16 1.71
C HIS A 48 -0.93 9.43 1.97
N LEU A 49 -0.64 8.35 1.25
CA LEU A 49 0.60 7.61 1.40
C LEU A 49 1.84 8.44 1.01
N SER A 50 1.72 9.31 0.01
CA SER A 50 2.74 10.32 -0.33
C SER A 50 3.02 11.28 0.84
N THR A 51 1.97 11.73 1.53
CA THR A 51 2.11 12.58 2.73
C THR A 51 2.84 11.84 3.85
N LEU A 52 2.47 10.58 4.13
CA LEU A 52 3.16 9.76 5.12
C LEU A 52 4.66 9.63 4.79
N HIS A 53 5.00 9.36 3.52
CA HIS A 53 6.38 9.16 3.07
C HIS A 53 7.22 10.43 3.11
N THR A 54 6.64 11.58 2.76
CA THR A 54 7.39 12.83 2.52
C THR A 54 7.32 13.82 3.67
N VAL A 55 6.15 13.99 4.29
CA VAL A 55 5.91 14.94 5.37
C VAL A 55 6.15 14.28 6.71
N ASP A 56 5.49 13.16 6.97
CA ASP A 56 5.54 12.51 8.28
C ASP A 56 6.79 11.64 8.46
N GLN A 57 7.47 11.32 7.36
CA GLN A 57 8.63 10.42 7.33
C GLN A 57 8.29 9.05 7.94
N ILE A 58 7.15 8.48 7.54
CA ILE A 58 6.62 7.20 8.00
C ILE A 58 6.50 6.23 6.82
N VAL A 59 6.93 4.98 7.03
CA VAL A 59 6.53 3.82 6.22
C VAL A 59 5.30 3.21 6.88
N HIS A 60 4.19 3.10 6.16
CA HIS A 60 2.91 2.62 6.68
C HIS A 60 2.97 1.14 7.07
N GLY A 61 3.55 0.28 6.22
CA GLY A 61 3.84 -1.12 6.52
C GLY A 61 2.67 -2.11 6.38
N ASP A 62 1.45 -1.61 6.17
CA ASP A 62 0.26 -2.47 6.01
C ASP A 62 -0.75 -1.92 4.98
N VAL A 63 -0.29 -1.59 3.78
CA VAL A 63 -1.14 -1.06 2.70
C VAL A 63 -1.95 -2.19 2.06
N ARG A 64 -3.25 -2.25 2.37
CA ARG A 64 -4.22 -3.25 1.86
C ARG A 64 -5.65 -2.72 1.97
N MET A 65 -6.60 -3.31 1.23
CA MET A 65 -7.99 -2.81 1.17
C MET A 65 -8.71 -2.76 2.53
N GLU A 66 -8.33 -3.59 3.48
CA GLU A 66 -8.92 -3.63 4.82
C GLU A 66 -8.49 -2.45 5.69
N ASN A 67 -7.31 -1.90 5.41
CA ASN A 67 -6.81 -0.70 6.08
C ASN A 67 -7.13 0.57 5.28
N ALA A 68 -7.52 0.45 4.01
CA ALA A 68 -8.08 1.55 3.25
C ALA A 68 -9.54 1.77 3.63
N VAL A 69 -9.89 3.01 3.95
CA VAL A 69 -11.24 3.42 4.32
C VAL A 69 -11.72 4.57 3.49
N VAL A 70 -13.04 4.68 3.38
CA VAL A 70 -13.71 5.83 2.80
C VAL A 70 -14.55 6.50 3.88
N SER A 71 -14.35 7.79 4.06
CA SER A 71 -15.12 8.62 5.01
C SER A 71 -16.53 8.90 4.49
N ALA A 72 -17.41 9.45 5.34
CA ALA A 72 -18.75 9.87 4.90
C ALA A 72 -18.72 10.97 3.82
N ALA A 73 -17.60 11.68 3.69
CA ALA A 73 -17.38 12.67 2.64
C ALA A 73 -16.89 12.07 1.30
N GLY A 74 -16.73 10.75 1.21
CA GLY A 74 -16.24 10.06 0.01
C GLY A 74 -14.72 10.05 -0.14
N VAL A 75 -13.97 10.60 0.83
CA VAL A 75 -12.50 10.68 0.77
C VAL A 75 -11.88 9.40 1.29
N ALA A 76 -10.93 8.83 0.54
CA ALA A 76 -10.26 7.58 0.90
C ALA A 76 -8.92 7.80 1.63
N GLN A 77 -8.68 7.05 2.71
CA GLN A 77 -7.46 7.16 3.53
C GLN A 77 -7.04 5.80 4.10
N LEU A 78 -5.77 5.65 4.46
CA LEU A 78 -5.29 4.51 5.22
C LEU A 78 -5.48 4.74 6.73
N ARG A 79 -6.01 3.74 7.44
CA ARG A 79 -6.04 3.74 8.91
C ARG A 79 -4.62 3.63 9.46
N PRO A 80 -4.32 4.20 10.65
CA PRO A 80 -3.06 3.96 11.33
C PRO A 80 -2.77 2.46 11.48
N SER A 81 -1.51 2.08 11.29
CA SER A 81 -1.07 0.68 11.35
C SER A 81 -0.06 0.49 12.47
N ALA A 82 -0.24 -0.57 13.27
CA ALA A 82 0.75 -0.97 14.27
C ALA A 82 2.10 -1.42 13.65
N LYS A 83 2.14 -1.64 12.32
CA LYS A 83 3.37 -1.97 11.59
C LYS A 83 4.13 -0.71 11.14
N SER A 84 3.57 0.49 11.31
CA SER A 84 4.22 1.70 10.81
C SER A 84 5.55 1.95 11.50
N VAL A 85 6.56 2.35 10.72
CA VAL A 85 7.92 2.62 11.20
C VAL A 85 8.43 3.94 10.64
N PRO A 86 9.37 4.63 11.31
CA PRO A 86 10.04 5.78 10.73
C PRO A 86 10.76 5.41 9.42
N ALA A 87 10.61 6.25 8.39
CA ALA A 87 11.29 6.12 7.11
C ALA A 87 12.79 6.50 7.16
N THR A 88 13.32 6.76 8.36
CA THR A 88 14.67 7.26 8.60
C THR A 88 15.73 6.18 8.78
N GLU A 89 15.38 4.90 8.81
CA GLU A 89 16.40 3.84 8.76
C GLU A 89 16.92 3.70 7.32
N PRO A 90 18.20 4.00 7.04
CA PRO A 90 18.77 3.72 5.73
C PRO A 90 18.68 2.22 5.44
N PRO A 91 18.49 1.81 4.17
CA PRO A 91 18.52 0.39 3.80
C PRO A 91 19.84 -0.23 4.26
N ARG A 92 19.81 -1.00 5.35
CA ARG A 92 21.01 -1.64 5.89
C ARG A 92 21.09 -3.06 5.36
N TYR A 93 22.32 -3.49 5.07
CA TYR A 93 22.59 -4.87 4.70
C TYR A 93 22.09 -5.80 5.81
N LEU A 94 21.43 -6.88 5.40
CA LEU A 94 21.01 -7.93 6.31
C LEU A 94 22.22 -8.43 7.11
N ARG A 95 22.10 -8.42 8.43
CA ARG A 95 23.10 -8.91 9.39
C ARG A 95 23.07 -10.43 9.48
N SER A 96 21.98 -11.07 9.06
CA SER A 96 21.85 -12.53 8.94
C SER A 96 20.86 -12.90 7.83
N LYS A 97 20.89 -14.18 7.41
CA LYS A 97 19.92 -14.72 6.44
C LYS A 97 18.48 -14.76 6.97
N ASP A 98 18.31 -14.67 8.29
CA ASP A 98 17.01 -14.74 8.96
C ASP A 98 16.45 -13.34 9.25
N GLU A 99 17.21 -12.27 9.00
CA GLU A 99 16.76 -10.90 9.18
C GLU A 99 15.81 -10.53 8.03
N GLN A 100 14.61 -10.05 8.37
CA GLN A 100 13.69 -9.48 7.38
C GLN A 100 14.29 -8.19 6.81
N LEU A 101 14.14 -8.00 5.49
CA LEU A 101 14.53 -6.75 4.84
C LEU A 101 13.83 -5.58 5.56
N PRO A 102 14.56 -4.50 5.88
CA PRO A 102 13.95 -3.33 6.51
C PRO A 102 12.84 -2.80 5.61
N MET A 103 11.67 -2.52 6.20
CA MET A 103 10.60 -1.89 5.45
C MET A 103 11.05 -0.50 5.01
N THR A 104 10.75 -0.17 3.76
CA THR A 104 11.02 1.14 3.19
C THR A 104 9.74 1.66 2.56
N THR A 105 9.72 2.93 2.16
CA THR A 105 8.61 3.51 1.39
C THR A 105 8.32 2.68 0.13
N ALA A 106 9.34 2.08 -0.49
CA ALA A 106 9.20 1.17 -1.62
C ALA A 106 8.41 -0.12 -1.29
N THR A 107 8.38 -0.55 -0.04
CA THR A 107 7.51 -1.66 0.42
C THR A 107 6.05 -1.26 0.33
N ASP A 108 5.71 -0.05 0.78
CA ASP A 108 4.36 0.48 0.68
C ASP A 108 3.92 0.67 -0.77
N VAL A 109 4.81 1.16 -1.65
CA VAL A 109 4.54 1.31 -3.10
C VAL A 109 4.17 -0.04 -3.73
N TYR A 110 4.92 -1.09 -3.41
CA TYR A 110 4.64 -2.44 -3.91
C TYR A 110 3.26 -2.94 -3.45
N SER A 111 2.96 -2.75 -2.16
CA SER A 111 1.67 -3.12 -1.58
C SER A 111 0.51 -2.29 -2.13
N PHE A 112 0.73 -1.01 -2.42
CA PHE A 112 -0.24 -0.15 -3.11
C PHE A 112 -0.59 -0.69 -4.49
N GLY A 113 0.40 -1.16 -5.27
CA GLY A 113 0.15 -1.80 -6.56
C GLY A 113 -0.82 -2.99 -6.44
N TRP A 114 -0.65 -3.83 -5.41
CA TRP A 114 -1.57 -4.94 -5.14
C TRP A 114 -2.96 -4.50 -4.70
N LEU A 115 -3.05 -3.49 -3.84
CA LEU A 115 -4.32 -2.88 -3.43
C LEU A 115 -5.09 -2.37 -4.64
N ALA A 116 -4.45 -1.58 -5.50
CA ALA A 116 -5.07 -1.04 -6.70
C ALA A 116 -5.46 -2.15 -7.69
N TYR A 117 -4.62 -3.15 -7.90
CA TYR A 117 -4.98 -4.31 -8.72
C TYR A 117 -6.22 -5.04 -8.19
N GLN A 118 -6.32 -5.23 -6.87
CA GLN A 118 -7.49 -5.83 -6.25
C GLN A 118 -8.74 -4.98 -6.47
N VAL A 119 -8.64 -3.65 -6.40
CA VAL A 119 -9.75 -2.75 -6.75
C VAL A 119 -10.21 -3.00 -8.18
N TYR A 120 -9.32 -2.97 -9.17
CA TYR A 120 -9.70 -3.12 -10.58
C TYR A 120 -10.18 -4.51 -10.98
N THR A 121 -9.77 -5.57 -10.26
CA THR A 121 -10.08 -6.95 -10.65
C THR A 121 -11.08 -7.64 -9.74
N GLY A 122 -11.27 -7.14 -8.52
CA GLY A 122 -11.95 -7.86 -7.44
C GLY A 122 -11.18 -9.09 -6.92
N ILE A 123 -9.98 -9.37 -7.44
CA ILE A 123 -9.19 -10.56 -7.07
C ILE A 123 -8.30 -10.21 -5.88
N ALA A 124 -8.58 -10.83 -4.74
CA ALA A 124 -7.78 -10.60 -3.55
C ALA A 124 -6.39 -11.28 -3.66
N PRO A 125 -5.34 -10.70 -3.07
CA PRO A 125 -4.00 -11.31 -3.07
C PRO A 125 -3.99 -12.75 -2.53
N GLN A 126 -4.83 -13.08 -1.55
CA GLN A 126 -4.97 -14.45 -1.04
C GLN A 126 -5.54 -15.45 -2.06
N ASP A 127 -6.39 -14.99 -2.98
CA ASP A 127 -6.96 -15.85 -4.01
C ASP A 127 -5.94 -16.11 -5.11
N LEU A 128 -5.17 -15.08 -5.47
CA LEU A 128 -4.00 -15.24 -6.31
C LEU A 128 -2.95 -16.15 -5.66
N ALA A 129 -2.82 -16.08 -4.33
CA ALA A 129 -1.92 -16.92 -3.56
C ALA A 129 -2.28 -18.41 -3.54
N ARG A 130 -3.55 -18.74 -3.79
CA ARG A 130 -4.03 -20.12 -3.92
C ARG A 130 -3.75 -20.70 -5.30
N ASP A 131 -3.53 -19.86 -6.30
CA ASP A 131 -3.14 -20.31 -7.63
C ASP A 131 -1.64 -20.60 -7.68
N ALA A 132 -1.29 -21.88 -7.71
CA ALA A 132 0.08 -22.35 -7.69
C ALA A 132 0.91 -21.94 -8.92
N GLU A 133 0.28 -21.63 -10.05
CA GLU A 133 1.00 -21.15 -11.23
C GLU A 133 1.32 -19.66 -11.10
N GLN A 134 0.34 -18.85 -10.75
CA GLN A 134 0.49 -17.40 -10.59
C GLN A 134 1.43 -17.11 -9.42
N MET A 135 1.36 -17.88 -8.33
CA MET A 135 2.32 -17.76 -7.25
C MET A 135 3.73 -18.13 -7.63
N ARG A 136 3.93 -19.17 -8.45
CA ARG A 136 5.27 -19.48 -8.95
C ARG A 136 5.83 -18.33 -9.79
N ILE A 137 5.00 -17.67 -10.59
CA ILE A 137 5.38 -16.50 -11.38
C ILE A 137 5.76 -15.33 -10.46
N ILE A 138 4.90 -14.99 -9.49
CA ILE A 138 5.13 -13.87 -8.57
C ILE A 138 6.37 -14.09 -7.71
N VAL A 139 6.55 -15.29 -7.17
CA VAL A 139 7.73 -15.67 -6.36
C VAL A 139 9.01 -15.63 -7.19
N ALA A 140 8.93 -15.92 -8.50
CA ALA A 140 10.05 -15.77 -9.42
C ALA A 140 10.34 -14.31 -9.83
N GLY A 141 9.63 -13.33 -9.25
CA GLY A 141 9.76 -11.91 -9.60
C GLY A 141 8.94 -11.50 -10.83
N GLY A 142 8.09 -12.39 -11.33
CA GLY A 142 7.12 -12.08 -12.37
C GLY A 142 5.98 -11.20 -11.85
N LYS A 143 5.29 -10.54 -12.77
CA LYS A 143 4.14 -9.67 -12.49
C LYS A 143 2.86 -10.36 -12.96
N PRO A 144 1.69 -10.12 -12.33
CA PRO A 144 0.44 -10.69 -12.82
C PRO A 144 0.14 -10.20 -14.24
N SER A 145 -0.57 -11.02 -15.02
CA SER A 145 -1.05 -10.62 -16.33
C SER A 145 -2.10 -9.52 -16.21
N ARG A 146 -2.16 -8.64 -17.22
CA ARG A 146 -3.25 -7.66 -17.33
C ARG A 146 -4.59 -8.41 -17.40
N PRO A 147 -5.59 -8.06 -16.58
CA PRO A 147 -6.90 -8.70 -16.61
C PRO A 147 -7.57 -8.46 -17.96
N THR A 148 -8.12 -9.51 -18.57
CA THR A 148 -8.89 -9.44 -19.82
C THR A 148 -10.30 -8.90 -19.59
N THR A 149 -10.87 -9.16 -18.41
CA THR A 149 -12.21 -8.70 -17.99
C THR A 149 -12.10 -8.08 -16.60
N PRO A 150 -11.57 -6.86 -16.47
CA PRO A 150 -11.50 -6.18 -15.18
C PRO A 150 -12.89 -5.79 -14.69
N LEU A 151 -13.04 -5.64 -13.37
CA LEU A 151 -14.26 -5.16 -12.72
C LEU A 151 -14.52 -3.68 -13.01
N HIS A 152 -13.45 -2.90 -13.10
CA HIS A 152 -13.48 -1.48 -13.48
C HIS A 152 -12.57 -1.24 -14.69
N GLU A 153 -12.84 -0.20 -15.47
CA GLU A 153 -12.01 0.15 -16.63
C GLU A 153 -10.57 0.40 -16.19
N LEU A 154 -9.63 -0.38 -16.73
CA LEU A 154 -8.22 -0.30 -16.40
C LEU A 154 -7.47 0.33 -17.58
N SER A 155 -7.19 1.63 -17.49
CA SER A 155 -6.48 2.37 -18.52
C SER A 155 -5.02 1.90 -18.69
N ASP A 156 -4.43 2.20 -19.85
CA ASP A 156 -3.01 1.87 -20.11
C ASP A 156 -2.06 2.59 -19.15
N ALA A 157 -2.41 3.83 -18.77
CA ALA A 157 -1.64 4.63 -17.82
C ALA A 157 -1.65 3.98 -16.43
N VAL A 158 -2.84 3.61 -15.94
CA VAL A 158 -2.97 2.91 -14.65
C VAL A 158 -2.26 1.56 -14.70
N TRP A 159 -2.43 0.78 -15.75
CA TRP A 159 -1.72 -0.49 -15.86
C TRP A 159 -0.20 -0.32 -15.84
N THR A 160 0.31 0.71 -16.52
CA THR A 160 1.74 1.03 -16.54
C THR A 160 2.27 1.38 -15.15
N ILE A 161 1.57 2.21 -14.38
CA ILE A 161 2.01 2.57 -13.02
C ILE A 161 1.98 1.36 -12.09
N LEU A 162 1.00 0.45 -12.22
CA LEU A 162 0.97 -0.80 -11.43
C LEU A 162 2.19 -1.68 -11.72
N LEU A 163 2.58 -1.82 -12.99
CA LEU A 163 3.79 -2.55 -13.36
C LEU A 163 5.04 -1.93 -12.74
N GLN A 164 5.13 -0.60 -12.68
CA GLN A 164 6.26 0.10 -12.07
C GLN A 164 6.29 -0.08 -10.54
N CYS A 165 5.13 -0.08 -9.87
CA CYS A 165 5.02 -0.38 -8.44
C CYS A 165 5.56 -1.79 -8.10
N TRP A 166 5.46 -2.73 -9.03
CA TRP A 166 5.95 -4.10 -8.87
C TRP A 166 7.36 -4.36 -9.41
N GLU A 167 8.16 -3.33 -9.66
CA GLU A 167 9.55 -3.54 -10.03
C GLU A 167 10.32 -4.33 -8.96
N ILE A 168 11.18 -5.24 -9.42
CA ILE A 168 11.96 -6.13 -8.55
C ILE A 168 12.91 -5.28 -7.71
N SER A 169 13.57 -4.30 -8.34
CA SER A 169 14.41 -3.33 -7.66
C SER A 169 13.53 -2.32 -6.91
N PRO A 170 13.63 -2.21 -5.57
CA PRO A 170 12.86 -1.22 -4.82
C PRO A 170 13.14 0.22 -5.25
N ALA A 171 14.38 0.49 -5.68
CA ALA A 171 14.79 1.82 -6.17
C ALA A 171 14.25 2.17 -7.57
N ALA A 172 13.72 1.19 -8.31
CA ALA A 172 13.07 1.41 -9.59
C ALA A 172 11.55 1.63 -9.47
N ARG A 173 11.00 1.50 -8.25
CA ARG A 173 9.60 1.79 -7.99
C ARG A 173 9.38 3.30 -7.93
N PRO A 174 8.23 3.80 -8.41
CA PRO A 174 7.90 5.21 -8.36
C PRO A 174 7.70 5.68 -6.91
N SER A 175 7.83 6.98 -6.71
CA SER A 175 7.34 7.63 -5.49
C SER A 175 5.80 7.64 -5.47
N MET A 176 5.19 7.73 -4.29
CA MET A 176 3.73 7.80 -4.19
C MET A 176 3.15 9.12 -4.75
N ASP A 177 3.96 10.16 -4.90
CA ASP A 177 3.56 11.38 -5.61
C ASP A 177 3.36 11.13 -7.11
N GLU A 178 4.31 10.45 -7.75
CA GLU A 178 4.20 10.03 -9.16
C GLU A 178 3.00 9.09 -9.37
N VAL A 179 2.77 8.18 -8.43
CA VAL A 179 1.59 7.30 -8.44
C VAL A 179 0.31 8.12 -8.34
N ALA A 180 0.21 9.05 -7.38
CA ALA A 180 -0.98 9.89 -7.19
C ALA A 180 -1.28 10.74 -8.43
N ASN A 181 -0.26 11.26 -9.11
CA ASN A 181 -0.43 12.04 -10.33
C ASN A 181 -1.02 11.23 -11.49
N THR A 182 -0.84 9.90 -11.51
CA THR A 182 -1.45 9.03 -12.53
C THR A 182 -2.97 8.93 -12.38
N PHE A 183 -3.49 9.06 -11.17
CA PHE A 183 -4.94 8.97 -10.86
C PHE A 183 -5.65 10.33 -10.88
N ARG A 184 -4.92 11.43 -11.11
CA ARG A 184 -5.45 12.81 -11.15
C ARG A 184 -5.61 13.35 -12.59
N GLY A 185 -5.17 12.58 -13.59
CA GLY A 185 -5.06 12.98 -14.99
C GLY A 185 -6.23 12.55 -15.86
#